data_AF-A0A8S9MA40-F1
#
_entry.id   AF-A0A8S9MA40-F1
#
_cell.length_a   1.000
_cell.length_b   1.000
_cell.length_c   1.000
_cell.angle_alpha   90.00
_cell.angle_beta   90.00
_cell.angle_gamma   90.00
#
_symmetry.space_group_name_H-M   'P 1'
#
loop_
_entity.id
_entity.type
_entity.pdbx_description
1 polymer ?
#
loop_
_entity_poly.entity_id
_entity_poly.type
_entity_poly.pdbx_seq_one_letter_code
_entity_poly.pdbx_strand_id
1 'polypeptide(L)'
;MDGLPPRALGLFPQAAVSKGHENAIAENGPWVITLDAPSYFLVQHAKNRALREELYRAYLSRASSGDLDNTAIIDQILKLRLEKAKLLGYNNYAEVSMTMKMTIVEKAAELLEKLRSASWDPTVQDMEDLKNSAKSQCVEESDSLTHWDTTFWSERFRESKYDIKMSLAKTLFGVDIEPTYGVAPKIKDPQQWSMDRGGYHNGNDGRCGGGDYNNGGETM
;
A
#
# COMPACT_ATOMS: atom_id res chain seq x y z
N MET A 1 -13.58 -7.47 15.11
CA MET A 1 -12.18 -7.06 15.37
C MET A 1 -11.27 -8.23 15.71
N ASP A 2 -11.82 -9.42 15.94
CA ASP A 2 -11.06 -10.64 16.22
C ASP A 2 -10.00 -10.95 15.15
N GLY A 3 -8.82 -11.33 15.61
CA GLY A 3 -7.68 -11.69 14.76
C GLY A 3 -6.78 -10.52 14.36
N LEU A 4 -7.16 -9.28 14.66
CA LEU A 4 -6.28 -8.14 14.49
C LEU A 4 -5.20 -8.10 15.58
N PRO A 5 -3.96 -7.75 15.25
CA PRO A 5 -2.92 -7.60 16.25
C PRO A 5 -3.25 -6.42 17.18
N PRO A 6 -2.88 -6.47 18.47
CA PRO A 6 -3.19 -5.40 19.44
C PRO A 6 -2.77 -3.99 18.99
N ARG A 7 -1.69 -3.88 18.21
CA ARG A 7 -1.24 -2.61 17.64
C ARG A 7 -2.15 -2.07 16.54
N ALA A 8 -2.81 -2.93 15.76
CA ALA A 8 -3.82 -2.48 14.79
C ALA A 8 -5.00 -1.85 15.53
N LEU A 9 -5.39 -2.44 16.67
CA LEU A 9 -6.42 -1.89 17.54
C LEU A 9 -6.01 -0.56 18.19
N GLY A 10 -4.73 -0.18 18.20
CA GLY A 10 -4.28 1.14 18.63
C GLY A 10 -4.50 2.26 17.61
N LEU A 11 -4.59 1.93 16.31
CA LEU A 11 -4.77 2.90 15.23
C LEU A 11 -6.23 3.38 15.10
N PHE A 12 -7.20 2.46 15.24
CA PHE A 12 -8.61 2.75 15.02
C PHE A 12 -9.28 3.67 16.06
N PRO A 13 -8.89 3.65 17.36
CA PRO A 13 -9.41 4.58 18.36
C PRO A 13 -9.01 6.01 18.07
N GLN A 14 -7.80 6.28 17.57
CA GLN A 14 -7.40 7.64 17.19
C GLN A 14 -8.26 8.17 16.03
N ALA A 15 -8.52 7.31 15.04
CA ALA A 15 -9.48 7.61 13.98
C ALA A 15 -10.91 7.80 14.52
N ALA A 16 -11.28 7.16 15.63
CA ALA A 16 -12.58 7.33 16.27
C ALA A 16 -12.67 8.63 17.08
N VAL A 17 -11.63 8.97 17.86
CA VAL A 17 -11.53 10.24 18.62
C VAL A 17 -11.61 11.43 17.68
N SER A 18 -10.85 11.40 16.57
CA SER A 18 -10.91 12.47 15.54
C SER A 18 -12.28 12.62 14.86
N LYS A 19 -13.15 11.60 14.93
CA LYS A 19 -14.55 11.65 14.47
C LYS A 19 -15.58 11.91 15.58
N GLY A 20 -15.13 12.27 16.79
CA GLY A 20 -16.01 12.67 17.90
C GLY A 20 -16.30 11.57 18.92
N HIS A 21 -15.61 10.42 18.88
CA HIS A 21 -15.74 9.38 19.89
C HIS A 21 -14.65 9.49 20.97
N GLU A 22 -14.81 10.41 21.92
CA GLU A 22 -13.80 10.77 22.93
C GLU A 22 -13.37 9.61 23.86
N ASN A 23 -14.26 8.64 24.09
CA ASN A 23 -13.98 7.49 24.96
C ASN A 23 -13.45 6.26 24.21
N ALA A 24 -13.05 6.41 22.95
CA ALA A 24 -12.55 5.29 22.16
C ALA A 24 -11.21 4.79 22.68
N ILE A 25 -11.17 3.53 23.08
CA ILE A 25 -9.95 2.83 23.52
C ILE A 25 -9.72 1.56 22.72
N ALA A 26 -8.46 1.15 22.59
CA ALA A 26 -8.07 -0.01 21.77
C ALA A 26 -8.78 -1.31 22.18
N GLU A 27 -9.03 -1.49 23.47
CA GLU A 27 -9.55 -2.73 24.07
C GLU A 27 -11.06 -2.89 23.88
N ASN A 28 -11.84 -1.81 24.01
CA ASN A 28 -13.31 -1.86 24.08
C ASN A 28 -14.03 -1.03 22.99
N GLY A 29 -13.29 -0.34 22.13
CA GLY A 29 -13.85 0.53 21.09
C GLY A 29 -14.48 1.82 21.66
N PRO A 30 -15.29 2.53 20.85
CA PRO A 30 -15.58 2.27 19.44
C PRO A 30 -14.32 2.40 18.56
N TRP A 31 -14.31 1.70 17.43
CA TRP A 31 -13.21 1.73 16.46
C TRP A 31 -13.71 2.29 15.13
N VAL A 32 -12.93 3.17 14.51
CA VAL A 32 -13.19 3.65 13.15
C VAL A 32 -12.15 3.05 12.21
N ILE A 33 -12.62 2.34 11.19
CA ILE A 33 -11.79 1.82 10.11
C ILE A 33 -11.84 2.79 8.93
N THR A 34 -10.68 3.11 8.40
CA THR A 34 -10.50 4.00 7.25
C THR A 34 -9.88 3.25 6.06
N LEU A 35 -9.91 3.86 4.87
CA LEU A 35 -9.41 3.27 3.62
C LEU A 35 -7.99 3.72 3.25
N ASP A 36 -7.29 4.43 4.13
CA ASP A 36 -5.85 4.67 3.98
C ASP A 36 -5.08 3.36 4.16
N ALA A 37 -3.90 3.28 3.53
CA ALA A 37 -3.13 2.05 3.45
C ALA A 37 -2.85 1.38 4.82
N PRO A 38 -2.38 2.10 5.86
CA PRO A 38 -2.16 1.51 7.19
C PRO A 38 -3.40 0.83 7.76
N SER A 39 -4.56 1.49 7.74
CA SER A 39 -5.81 0.91 8.23
C SER A 39 -6.28 -0.27 7.35
N TYR A 40 -6.32 -0.08 6.04
CA TYR A 40 -6.83 -1.07 5.09
C TYR A 40 -6.08 -2.40 5.15
N PHE A 41 -4.74 -2.37 5.05
CA PHE A 41 -3.93 -3.59 5.03
C PHE A 41 -3.98 -4.35 6.35
N LEU A 42 -4.11 -3.65 7.49
CA LEU A 42 -4.25 -4.32 8.79
C LEU A 42 -5.55 -5.10 8.90
N VAL A 43 -6.66 -4.54 8.39
CA VAL A 43 -7.98 -5.19 8.47
C VAL A 43 -8.08 -6.40 7.54
N GLN A 44 -7.24 -6.51 6.51
CA GLN A 44 -7.15 -7.72 5.69
C GLN A 44 -6.69 -8.96 6.47
N HIS A 45 -6.12 -8.80 7.66
CA HIS A 45 -5.79 -9.89 8.58
C HIS A 45 -6.90 -10.25 9.58
N ALA A 46 -8.04 -9.55 9.55
CA ALA A 46 -9.18 -9.84 10.42
C ALA A 46 -9.77 -11.23 10.12
N LYS A 47 -10.14 -11.97 11.17
CA LYS A 47 -10.80 -13.27 11.04
C LYS A 47 -12.22 -13.15 10.46
N ASN A 48 -12.88 -12.02 10.71
CA ASN A 48 -14.22 -11.77 10.18
C ASN A 48 -14.18 -11.57 8.66
N ARG A 49 -14.64 -12.58 7.91
CA ARG A 49 -14.68 -12.59 6.44
C ARG A 49 -15.59 -11.52 5.85
N ALA A 50 -16.75 -11.28 6.46
CA ALA A 50 -17.69 -10.24 6.00
C ALA A 50 -17.07 -8.84 6.11
N LEU A 51 -16.31 -8.57 7.18
CA LEU A 51 -15.55 -7.33 7.32
C LEU A 51 -14.49 -7.17 6.23
N ARG A 52 -13.77 -8.26 5.88
CA ARG A 52 -12.79 -8.24 4.79
C ARG A 52 -13.48 -7.94 3.45
N GLU A 53 -14.63 -8.56 3.19
CA GLU A 53 -15.41 -8.33 1.98
C GLU A 53 -15.91 -6.88 1.87
N GLU A 54 -16.55 -6.37 2.92
CA GLU A 54 -17.07 -5.00 2.96
C GLU A 54 -15.95 -3.98 2.68
N LEU A 55 -14.83 -4.13 3.38
CA LEU A 55 -13.70 -3.22 3.23
C LEU A 55 -13.02 -3.34 1.87
N TYR A 56 -12.88 -4.57 1.35
CA TYR A 56 -12.34 -4.80 0.01
C TYR A 56 -13.20 -4.11 -1.06
N ARG A 57 -14.52 -4.28 -1.01
CA ARG A 57 -15.46 -3.66 -1.95
C ARG A 57 -15.44 -2.14 -1.84
N ALA A 58 -15.43 -1.59 -0.62
CA ALA A 58 -15.33 -0.16 -0.38
C ALA A 58 -14.02 0.42 -0.93
N TYR A 59 -12.90 -0.28 -0.74
CA TYR A 59 -11.59 0.14 -1.25
C TYR A 59 -11.51 0.12 -2.78
N LEU A 60 -12.09 -0.91 -3.40
CA LEU A 60 -12.08 -1.12 -4.85
C LEU A 60 -12.99 -0.15 -5.62
N SER A 61 -14.07 0.31 -4.99
CA SER A 61 -15.07 1.23 -5.59
C SER A 61 -14.84 2.71 -5.25
N ARG A 62 -13.66 3.06 -4.71
CA ARG A 62 -13.34 4.46 -4.41
C ARG A 62 -13.34 5.28 -5.69
N ALA A 63 -14.01 6.43 -5.62
CA ALA A 63 -14.07 7.40 -6.70
C ALA A 63 -14.58 6.79 -8.03
N SER A 64 -15.57 5.90 -7.95
CA SER A 64 -16.18 5.22 -9.11
C SER A 64 -17.70 5.42 -9.23
N SER A 65 -18.28 6.36 -8.48
CA SER A 65 -19.71 6.72 -8.55
C SER A 65 -20.00 8.07 -7.89
N GLY A 66 -21.16 8.66 -8.23
CA GLY A 66 -21.62 9.94 -7.67
C GLY A 66 -20.72 11.11 -8.05
N ASP A 67 -20.63 12.10 -7.17
CA ASP A 67 -19.86 13.34 -7.40
C ASP A 67 -18.34 13.12 -7.46
N LEU A 68 -17.87 11.97 -7.01
CA LEU A 68 -16.44 11.59 -6.98
C LEU A 68 -16.07 10.60 -8.09
N ASP A 69 -16.94 10.33 -9.06
CA ASP A 69 -16.68 9.36 -10.11
C ASP A 69 -15.55 9.79 -11.07
N ASN A 70 -14.49 9.00 -11.14
CA ASN A 70 -13.37 9.21 -12.05
C ASN A 70 -13.54 8.59 -13.43
N THR A 71 -14.61 7.81 -13.68
CA THR A 71 -14.82 7.11 -14.96
C THR A 71 -14.78 8.07 -16.14
N ALA A 72 -15.64 9.10 -16.12
CA ALA A 72 -15.72 10.08 -17.20
C ALA A 72 -14.45 10.93 -17.33
N ILE A 73 -13.77 11.19 -16.22
CA ILE A 73 -12.49 11.91 -16.20
C ILE A 73 -11.42 11.08 -16.93
N ILE A 74 -11.34 9.78 -16.66
CA ILE A 74 -10.41 8.86 -17.33
C ILE A 74 -10.70 8.82 -18.83
N ASP A 75 -11.97 8.69 -19.23
CA ASP A 75 -12.37 8.70 -20.65
C ASP A 75 -11.94 9.97 -21.37
N GLN A 76 -12.15 11.12 -20.74
CA GLN A 76 -11.73 12.41 -21.28
C GLN A 76 -10.20 12.50 -21.38
N ILE A 77 -9.46 12.05 -20.36
CA ILE A 77 -8.00 12.00 -20.37
C ILE A 77 -7.49 11.12 -21.53
N LEU A 78 -8.07 9.94 -21.74
CA LEU A 78 -7.68 9.03 -22.82
C LEU A 78 -7.95 9.63 -24.20
N LYS A 79 -9.12 10.26 -24.38
CA LYS A 79 -9.48 10.98 -25.62
C LYS A 79 -8.47 12.10 -25.93
N LEU A 80 -8.21 12.98 -24.95
CA LEU A 80 -7.27 14.10 -25.12
C LEU A 80 -5.83 13.62 -25.35
N ARG A 81 -5.42 12.52 -24.70
CA ARG A 81 -4.11 11.90 -24.93
C ARG A 81 -3.96 11.37 -26.36
N LEU A 82 -5.02 10.77 -26.91
CA LEU A 82 -5.02 10.31 -28.30
C LEU A 82 -5.00 11.48 -29.29
N GLU A 83 -5.80 12.52 -29.05
CA GLU A 83 -5.79 13.74 -29.87
C GLU A 83 -4.41 14.40 -29.88
N LYS A 84 -3.77 14.53 -28.71
CA LYS A 84 -2.40 15.03 -28.58
C LYS A 84 -1.41 14.19 -29.38
N ALA A 85 -1.50 12.87 -29.32
CA ALA A 85 -0.61 12.00 -30.08
C ALA A 85 -0.73 12.23 -31.59
N LYS A 86 -1.97 12.29 -32.10
CA LYS A 86 -2.23 12.55 -33.52
C LYS A 86 -1.71 13.90 -33.98
N LEU A 87 -1.91 14.95 -33.17
CA LEU A 87 -1.40 16.30 -33.48
C LEU A 87 0.13 16.35 -33.57
N LEU A 88 0.82 15.51 -32.81
CA LEU A 88 2.27 15.40 -32.82
C LEU A 88 2.80 14.40 -33.87
N GLY A 89 1.92 13.79 -34.68
CA GLY A 89 2.31 12.84 -35.72
C GLY A 89 2.56 11.41 -35.23
N TYR A 90 2.11 11.05 -34.02
CA TYR A 90 2.20 9.70 -33.45
C TYR A 90 0.88 8.95 -33.55
N ASN A 91 0.93 7.61 -33.52
CA ASN A 91 -0.27 6.77 -33.61
C ASN A 91 -1.06 6.74 -32.30
N ASN A 92 -0.36 6.79 -31.17
CA ASN A 92 -0.95 6.67 -29.84
C ASN A 92 -0.12 7.42 -28.78
N TYR A 93 -0.69 7.60 -27.59
CA TYR A 93 -0.02 8.33 -26.52
C TYR A 93 1.16 7.58 -25.88
N ALA A 94 1.22 6.25 -25.98
CA ALA A 94 2.34 5.49 -25.46
C ALA A 94 3.62 5.86 -26.21
N GLU A 95 3.57 5.98 -27.54
CA GLU A 95 4.68 6.46 -28.37
C GLU A 95 5.16 7.85 -27.92
N VAL A 96 4.23 8.80 -27.70
CA VAL A 96 4.55 10.14 -27.19
C VAL A 96 5.29 10.04 -25.84
N SER A 97 4.81 9.18 -24.93
CA SER A 97 5.44 9.01 -23.62
C SER A 97 6.83 8.38 -23.68
N MET A 98 7.11 7.55 -24.70
CA MET A 98 8.39 6.87 -24.84
C MET A 98 9.50 7.78 -25.36
N THR A 99 9.18 8.90 -26.00
CA THR A 99 10.17 9.86 -26.53
C THR A 99 11.16 10.38 -25.49
N MET A 100 10.77 10.42 -24.21
CA MET A 100 11.59 10.88 -23.09
C MET A 100 12.11 9.73 -22.20
N LYS A 101 11.91 8.48 -22.62
CA LYS A 101 12.28 7.28 -21.84
C LYS A 101 13.37 6.49 -22.57
N MET A 102 14.06 5.62 -21.83
CA MET A 102 15.10 4.74 -22.38
C MET A 102 14.55 3.57 -23.23
N THR A 103 13.23 3.42 -23.35
CA THR A 103 12.59 2.25 -23.96
C THR A 103 11.56 2.68 -25.00
N ILE A 104 11.16 1.73 -25.85
CA ILE A 104 10.06 1.86 -26.82
C ILE A 104 8.90 0.94 -26.41
N VAL A 105 7.73 1.14 -27.03
CA VAL A 105 6.50 0.42 -26.68
C VAL A 105 6.70 -1.09 -26.81
N GLU A 106 7.32 -1.55 -27.90
CA GLU A 106 7.56 -2.96 -28.21
C GLU A 106 8.49 -3.59 -27.17
N LYS A 107 9.57 -2.91 -26.80
CA LYS A 107 10.55 -3.42 -25.81
C LYS A 107 9.97 -3.47 -24.41
N ALA A 108 9.13 -2.50 -24.04
CA ALA A 108 8.39 -2.55 -22.79
C ALA A 108 7.41 -3.73 -22.76
N ALA A 109 6.65 -3.96 -23.85
CA ALA A 109 5.73 -5.08 -23.95
C ALA A 109 6.45 -6.44 -23.94
N GLU A 110 7.58 -6.57 -24.64
CA GLU A 110 8.43 -7.78 -24.66
C GLU A 110 8.92 -8.13 -23.25
N LEU A 111 9.41 -7.13 -22.50
CA LEU A 111 9.84 -7.34 -21.13
C LEU A 111 8.70 -7.80 -20.22
N LEU A 112 7.54 -7.15 -20.32
CA LEU A 112 6.36 -7.51 -19.53
C LEU A 112 5.87 -8.93 -19.86
N GLU A 113 5.86 -9.32 -21.13
CA GLU A 113 5.44 -10.66 -21.54
C GLU A 113 6.43 -11.74 -21.08
N LYS A 114 7.74 -11.44 -21.13
CA LYS A 114 8.77 -12.32 -20.58
C LYS A 114 8.58 -12.53 -19.08
N LEU A 115 8.32 -11.46 -18.33
CA LEU A 115 8.04 -11.54 -16.89
C LEU A 115 6.74 -12.29 -16.61
N ARG A 116 5.67 -12.02 -17.36
CA ARG A 116 4.38 -12.71 -17.25
C ARG A 116 4.55 -14.21 -17.46
N SER A 117 5.24 -14.62 -18.53
CA SER A 117 5.49 -16.03 -18.84
C SER A 117 6.30 -16.73 -17.76
N ALA A 118 7.37 -16.10 -17.26
CA ALA A 118 8.19 -16.68 -16.19
C ALA A 118 7.48 -16.75 -14.83
N SER A 119 6.49 -15.88 -14.59
CA SER A 119 5.76 -15.81 -13.31
C SER A 119 4.48 -16.64 -13.30
N TRP A 120 4.02 -17.14 -14.45
CA TRP A 120 2.73 -17.80 -14.59
C TRP A 120 2.62 -19.08 -13.76
N ASP A 121 3.48 -20.07 -14.02
CA ASP A 121 3.42 -21.37 -13.32
C ASP A 121 3.62 -21.21 -11.80
N PRO A 122 4.59 -20.40 -11.30
CA PRO A 122 4.70 -20.12 -9.87
C PRO A 122 3.43 -19.49 -9.28
N THR A 123 2.78 -18.55 -9.98
CA THR A 123 1.56 -17.89 -9.48
C THR A 123 0.39 -18.88 -9.40
N VAL A 124 0.28 -19.81 -10.35
CA VAL A 124 -0.73 -20.88 -10.31
C VAL A 124 -0.46 -21.79 -9.11
N GLN A 125 0.79 -22.19 -8.89
CA GLN A 125 1.17 -22.99 -7.73
C GLN A 125 0.89 -22.27 -6.41
N ASP A 126 1.18 -20.97 -6.31
CA ASP A 126 0.89 -20.17 -5.11
C ASP A 126 -0.61 -20.19 -4.80
N MET A 127 -1.48 -20.06 -5.80
CA MET A 127 -2.93 -20.14 -5.61
C MET A 127 -3.40 -21.52 -5.16
N GLU A 128 -2.80 -22.59 -5.67
CA GLU A 128 -3.07 -23.96 -5.22
C GLU A 128 -2.59 -24.20 -3.79
N ASP A 129 -1.40 -23.73 -3.44
CA ASP A 129 -0.83 -23.79 -2.08
C ASP A 129 -1.72 -23.07 -1.08
N LEU A 130 -2.21 -21.87 -1.43
CA LEU A 130 -3.17 -21.12 -0.60
C LEU A 130 -4.47 -21.88 -0.41
N LYS A 131 -5.03 -22.48 -1.48
CA LYS A 131 -6.24 -23.30 -1.40
C LYS A 131 -6.04 -24.51 -0.50
N ASN A 132 -4.92 -25.21 -0.63
CA ASN A 132 -4.58 -26.37 0.18
C ASN A 132 -4.37 -25.98 1.65
N SER A 133 -3.74 -24.84 1.92
CA SER A 133 -3.55 -24.29 3.26
C SER A 133 -4.88 -23.87 3.92
N ALA A 134 -5.82 -23.30 3.15
CA ALA A 134 -7.15 -23.00 3.66
C ALA A 134 -7.93 -24.29 3.96
N LYS A 135 -7.84 -25.29 3.09
CA LYS A 135 -8.50 -26.60 3.28
C LYS A 135 -8.02 -27.33 4.53
N SER A 136 -6.72 -27.28 4.83
CA SER A 136 -6.16 -27.94 6.02
C SER A 136 -6.65 -27.33 7.34
N GLN A 137 -7.18 -26.10 7.32
CA GLN A 137 -7.81 -25.45 8.46
C GLN A 137 -9.33 -25.69 8.55
N CYS A 138 -9.88 -26.54 7.68
CA CYS A 138 -11.30 -26.95 7.68
C CYS A 138 -12.29 -25.77 7.65
N VAL A 139 -11.97 -24.70 6.93
CA VAL A 139 -12.85 -23.54 6.77
C VAL A 139 -13.74 -23.67 5.54
N GLU A 140 -14.96 -23.15 5.63
CA GLU A 140 -15.99 -23.25 4.58
C GLU A 140 -15.59 -22.51 3.29
N GLU A 141 -14.86 -21.39 3.40
CA GLU A 141 -14.41 -20.63 2.23
C GLU A 141 -13.31 -21.30 1.41
N SER A 142 -12.70 -22.40 1.89
CA SER A 142 -11.56 -23.04 1.23
C SER A 142 -11.87 -23.64 -0.15
N ASP A 143 -13.13 -23.95 -0.43
CA ASP A 143 -13.54 -24.42 -1.75
C ASP A 143 -13.73 -23.30 -2.77
N SER A 144 -13.92 -22.05 -2.31
CA SER A 144 -14.22 -20.88 -3.14
C SER A 144 -13.51 -19.62 -2.62
N LEU A 145 -12.18 -19.65 -2.61
CA LEU A 145 -11.38 -18.47 -2.26
C LEU A 145 -11.68 -17.29 -3.20
N THR A 146 -11.94 -16.14 -2.60
CA THR A 146 -12.22 -14.88 -3.30
C THR A 146 -11.08 -13.88 -3.12
N HIS A 147 -11.14 -12.72 -3.78
CA HIS A 147 -10.11 -11.70 -3.68
C HIS A 147 -9.90 -11.14 -2.26
N TRP A 148 -10.95 -11.07 -1.44
CA TRP A 148 -10.83 -10.61 -0.04
C TRP A 148 -10.36 -11.72 0.92
N ASP A 149 -10.14 -12.93 0.42
CA ASP A 149 -9.57 -14.05 1.17
C ASP A 149 -8.06 -14.19 0.89
N THR A 150 -7.56 -13.72 -0.26
CA THR A 150 -6.16 -13.91 -0.69
C THR A 150 -5.14 -13.41 0.33
N THR A 151 -5.16 -12.13 0.70
CA THR A 151 -4.17 -11.58 1.66
C THR A 151 -4.23 -12.29 3.02
N PHE A 152 -5.44 -12.60 3.50
CA PHE A 152 -5.62 -13.27 4.78
C PHE A 152 -4.94 -14.65 4.77
N TRP A 153 -5.24 -15.47 3.77
CA TRP A 153 -4.67 -16.82 3.66
C TRP A 153 -3.19 -16.81 3.31
N SER A 154 -2.71 -15.83 2.53
CA SER A 154 -1.27 -15.66 2.28
C SER A 154 -0.50 -15.40 3.56
N GLU A 155 -1.05 -14.60 4.48
CA GLU A 155 -0.41 -14.39 5.78
C GLU A 155 -0.40 -15.68 6.60
N ARG A 156 -1.52 -16.39 6.69
CA ARG A 156 -1.59 -17.64 7.48
C ARG A 156 -0.68 -18.72 6.92
N PHE A 157 -0.58 -18.81 5.59
CA PHE A 157 0.34 -19.73 4.93
C PHE A 157 1.80 -19.34 5.22
N ARG A 158 2.14 -18.05 5.15
CA ARG A 158 3.48 -17.55 5.49
C ARG A 158 3.86 -17.82 6.95
N GLU A 159 2.96 -17.51 7.88
CA GLU A 159 3.14 -17.80 9.32
C GLU A 159 3.41 -19.29 9.54
N SER A 160 2.62 -20.16 8.91
CA SER A 160 2.79 -21.62 9.05
C SER A 160 4.05 -22.16 8.39
N LYS A 161 4.47 -21.59 7.24
CA LYS A 161 5.59 -22.11 6.44
C LYS A 161 6.95 -21.69 7.00
N TYR A 162 7.04 -20.48 7.57
CA TYR A 162 8.31 -19.88 8.00
C TYR A 162 8.42 -19.68 9.51
N ASP A 163 7.35 -19.92 10.28
CA ASP A 163 7.28 -19.66 11.74
C ASP A 163 7.62 -18.21 12.13
N ILE A 164 7.38 -17.26 11.21
CA ILE A 164 7.61 -15.83 11.42
C ILE A 164 6.26 -15.11 11.44
N LYS A 165 5.96 -14.46 12.56
CA LYS A 165 4.80 -13.58 12.71
C LYS A 165 5.16 -12.14 12.34
N MET A 166 4.25 -11.45 11.67
CA MET A 166 4.45 -10.05 11.27
C MET A 166 4.68 -9.10 12.47
N SER A 167 4.18 -9.46 13.66
CA SER A 167 4.46 -8.73 14.91
C SER A 167 5.94 -8.79 15.33
N LEU A 168 6.67 -9.87 14.98
CA LEU A 168 8.07 -10.06 15.33
C LEU A 168 9.00 -9.22 14.44
N ALA A 169 8.70 -9.12 13.14
CA ALA A 169 9.48 -8.34 12.19
C ALA A 169 9.55 -6.85 12.59
N LYS A 170 8.46 -6.27 13.10
CA LYS A 170 8.45 -4.85 13.51
C LYS A 170 9.29 -4.56 14.76
N THR A 171 9.44 -5.50 15.69
CA THR A 171 10.37 -5.36 16.83
C THR A 171 11.83 -5.32 16.36
N LEU A 172 12.14 -6.02 15.26
CA LEU A 172 13.49 -6.05 14.68
C LEU A 172 13.80 -4.82 13.82
N PHE A 173 12.78 -4.21 13.21
CA PHE A 173 12.92 -3.04 12.32
C PHE A 173 12.41 -1.74 12.94
N GLY A 174 12.58 -1.55 14.26
CA GLY A 174 12.39 -0.24 14.88
C GLY A 174 13.19 0.80 14.10
N VAL A 175 12.50 1.81 13.55
CA VAL A 175 13.09 2.75 12.60
C VAL A 175 13.92 3.79 13.35
N ASP A 176 15.09 3.37 13.82
CA ASP A 176 16.22 4.27 13.97
C ASP A 176 16.98 4.23 12.65
N ILE A 177 16.59 5.10 11.72
CA ILE A 177 17.39 5.39 10.53
C ILE A 177 18.67 6.09 10.98
N GLU A 178 19.71 5.31 11.25
CA GLU A 178 21.06 5.87 11.30
C GLU A 178 21.44 6.37 9.90
N PRO A 179 21.91 7.61 9.78
CA PRO A 179 22.29 8.18 8.49
C PRO A 179 23.46 7.38 7.91
N THR A 180 23.19 6.59 6.88
CA THR A 180 24.24 5.93 6.11
C THR A 180 24.76 6.90 5.05
N TYR A 181 26.08 7.09 5.07
CA TYR A 181 26.92 8.05 4.33
C TYR A 181 27.02 9.47 4.93
N GLY A 182 28.18 9.75 5.55
CA GLY A 182 28.73 11.10 5.73
C GLY A 182 27.86 12.09 6.52
N VAL A 183 27.89 11.97 7.85
CA VAL A 183 27.41 12.92 8.88
C VAL A 183 26.65 14.15 8.36
N ALA A 184 25.37 13.97 8.04
CA ALA A 184 24.41 15.06 7.91
C ALA A 184 23.80 15.37 9.29
N PRO A 185 24.10 16.51 9.95
CA PRO A 185 23.46 16.87 11.20
C PRO A 185 21.96 17.13 11.00
N LYS A 186 21.12 16.62 11.92
CA LYS A 186 19.69 16.98 11.99
C LYS A 186 19.58 18.50 12.20
N ILE A 187 18.82 19.18 11.34
CA ILE A 187 18.53 20.61 11.51
C ILE A 187 17.39 20.73 12.53
N LYS A 188 17.65 21.43 13.64
CA LYS A 188 16.58 21.96 14.51
C LYS A 188 16.15 23.30 13.89
N ASP A 189 14.88 23.41 13.50
CA ASP A 189 14.23 24.59 12.89
C ASP A 189 14.53 24.93 11.40
N PRO A 190 14.06 24.13 10.45
CA PRO A 190 13.54 24.69 9.19
C PRO A 190 12.19 25.38 9.46
N GLN A 191 11.83 26.40 8.66
CA GLN A 191 10.43 26.86 8.58
C GLN A 191 9.55 25.70 8.09
N GLN A 192 8.93 24.97 9.03
CA GLN A 192 8.12 23.80 8.75
C GLN A 192 6.63 24.16 8.75
N TRP A 193 5.93 23.82 7.66
CA TRP A 193 4.46 23.86 7.53
C TRP A 193 3.70 22.78 8.33
N SER A 194 4.39 21.82 8.95
CA SER A 194 3.80 20.76 9.81
C SER A 194 4.81 20.32 10.87
N MET A 195 4.35 20.05 12.10
CA MET A 195 5.18 19.72 13.26
C MET A 195 5.88 18.36 13.16
N ASP A 196 5.40 17.44 12.34
CA ASP A 196 5.90 16.05 12.24
C ASP A 196 7.10 15.90 11.26
N ARG A 197 7.83 16.98 10.96
CA ARG A 197 8.91 16.94 9.96
C ARG A 197 10.31 16.94 10.55
N GLY A 198 11.15 16.07 10.00
CA GLY A 198 12.61 16.12 10.17
C GLY A 198 13.29 16.80 8.99
N GLY A 199 14.28 17.65 9.25
CA GLY A 199 15.15 18.26 8.23
C GLY A 199 16.58 17.73 8.31
N TYR A 200 17.18 17.43 7.17
CA TYR A 200 18.59 16.99 7.07
C TYR A 200 19.38 17.94 6.17
N HIS A 201 20.64 18.20 6.54
CA HIS A 201 21.58 18.95 5.71
C HIS A 201 22.68 18.03 5.18
N ASN A 202 22.79 17.92 3.86
CA ASN A 202 23.85 17.11 3.26
C ASN A 202 25.05 18.01 2.96
N GLY A 203 26.16 17.84 3.69
CA GLY A 203 27.36 18.67 3.50
C GLY A 203 28.63 17.94 3.90
N ASN A 204 29.49 17.67 2.93
CA ASN A 204 30.89 17.30 3.18
C ASN A 204 31.75 18.58 3.15
N ASP A 205 32.73 18.66 4.05
CA ASP A 205 33.83 19.63 4.03
C ASP A 205 33.43 21.11 4.12
N GLY A 206 32.45 21.44 4.97
CA GLY A 206 32.10 22.83 5.31
C GLY A 206 31.43 23.62 4.19
N ARG A 207 31.03 22.98 3.08
CA ARG A 207 30.17 23.57 2.07
C ARG A 207 28.73 23.13 2.32
N CYS A 208 27.81 24.09 2.29
CA CYS A 208 26.39 23.78 2.34
C CYS A 208 25.98 23.07 1.04
N GLY A 209 25.59 21.79 1.12
CA GLY A 209 24.87 21.11 0.05
C GLY A 209 23.35 21.32 0.18
N GLY A 210 22.58 20.59 -0.62
CA GLY A 210 21.11 20.65 -0.60
C GLY A 210 20.51 20.22 0.75
N GLY A 211 19.29 20.69 1.04
CA GLY A 211 18.51 20.27 2.21
C GLY A 211 17.37 19.36 1.80
N ASP A 212 17.15 18.30 2.57
CA ASP A 212 16.07 17.34 2.38
C ASP A 212 15.05 17.41 3.52
N TYR A 213 13.77 17.33 3.18
CA TYR A 213 12.67 17.26 4.13
C TYR A 213 12.10 15.85 4.15
N ASN A 214 11.98 15.28 5.35
CA ASN A 214 11.25 14.03 5.55
C ASN A 214 9.92 14.32 6.27
N ASN A 215 8.82 13.94 5.61
CA ASN A 215 7.50 13.81 6.26
C ASN A 215 7.49 12.46 6.98
N GLY A 216 8.21 12.37 8.09
CA GLY A 216 8.14 11.25 9.00
C GLY A 216 6.81 11.33 9.75
N GLY A 217 5.76 10.73 9.19
CA GLY A 217 4.50 10.58 9.91
C GLY A 217 4.70 9.68 11.12
N GLU A 218 5.11 10.26 12.25
CA GLU A 218 4.94 9.66 13.56
C GLU A 218 3.44 9.63 13.82
N THR A 219 2.83 8.49 13.53
CA THR A 219 1.58 8.11 14.18
C THR A 219 1.93 7.91 15.66
N MET A 220 1.79 8.97 16.46
CA MET A 220 1.75 8.87 17.93
C MET A 220 0.71 7.85 18.35
#